data_AF-A0A833GC86-F1
#
_entry.id   AF-A0A833GC86-F1
#
_cell.length_a   1.000
_cell.length_b   1.000
_cell.length_c   1.000
_cell.angle_alpha   90.00
_cell.angle_beta   90.00
_cell.angle_gamma   90.00
#
_symmetry.space_group_name_H-M   'P 1'
#
loop_
_entity.id
_entity.type
_entity.pdbx_description
1 polymer ?
#
loop_
_entity_poly.entity_id
_entity_poly.type
_entity_poly.pdbx_seq_one_letter_code
_entity_poly.pdbx_strand_id
1 'polypeptide(L)'
;MRRVWRCVRDRGPPHAPWARPWFSPHNRFLQGIVLQMVLVGLVVALAGPSGIVAFAITAGINVVVIEAGNYIGHYGLVRAPGRPVRPRHSWNAPRFFSTSMMVNLPRHSHHHRSAGKPYWELTVLEDAPVYPFGTAVMSAIALFPSLFFRIVEPRLADWDERLASDDERALLGKPRRAAPDTGRTGVDVEAATQRRAASRPAAGEAPA
;
A
#
# COMPACT_ATOMS: atom_id res chain seq x y z
N MET A 1 12.87 8.11 24.03
CA MET A 1 12.75 6.64 23.85
C MET A 1 12.18 5.89 25.07
N ARG A 2 12.61 6.14 26.33
CA ARG A 2 12.11 5.39 27.52
C ARG A 2 10.61 5.57 27.86
N ARG A 3 9.95 6.65 27.42
CA ARG A 3 8.54 6.95 27.76
C ARG A 3 7.53 6.23 26.87
N VAL A 4 7.84 6.03 25.59
CA VAL A 4 6.98 5.31 24.63
C VAL A 4 6.86 3.83 25.00
N TRP A 5 7.98 3.20 25.37
CA TRP A 5 8.02 1.82 25.84
C TRP A 5 7.28 1.60 27.17
N ARG A 6 7.15 2.63 28.01
CA ARG A 6 6.41 2.55 29.28
C ARG A 6 4.89 2.51 29.03
N CYS A 7 4.39 3.38 28.16
CA CYS A 7 2.96 3.41 27.77
C CYS A 7 2.50 2.10 27.11
N VAL A 8 3.33 1.49 26.26
CA VAL A 8 3.04 0.18 25.65
C VAL A 8 3.11 -0.94 26.69
N ARG A 9 4.07 -0.89 27.63
CA ARG A 9 4.22 -1.87 28.71
C ARG A 9 3.04 -1.88 29.69
N ASP A 10 2.56 -0.69 30.05
CA ASP A 10 1.55 -0.53 31.10
C ASP A 10 0.12 -0.77 30.58
N ARG A 11 -0.09 -0.75 29.26
CA ARG A 11 -1.40 -1.02 28.62
C ARG A 11 -1.51 -2.39 27.93
N GLY A 12 -0.48 -3.23 28.06
CA GLY A 12 -0.45 -4.55 27.45
C GLY A 12 -1.23 -5.59 28.23
N PRO A 13 -1.92 -6.53 27.56
CA PRO A 13 -2.37 -7.74 28.24
C PRO A 13 -1.16 -8.49 28.85
N PRO A 14 -1.30 -9.19 29.99
CA PRO A 14 -0.19 -9.84 30.70
C PRO A 14 0.54 -10.93 29.87
N HIS A 15 -0.06 -11.36 28.76
CA HIS A 15 0.46 -12.32 27.79
C HIS A 15 0.88 -11.64 26.46
N ALA A 16 1.12 -10.33 26.48
CA ALA A 16 1.55 -9.61 25.29
C ALA A 16 2.86 -10.21 24.74
N PRO A 17 2.97 -10.43 23.41
CA PRO A 17 4.14 -11.07 22.80
C PRO A 17 5.47 -10.36 23.10
N TRP A 18 5.42 -9.06 23.39
CA TRP A 18 6.58 -8.21 23.69
C TRP A 18 6.99 -8.22 25.18
N ALA A 19 6.21 -8.85 26.07
CA ALA A 19 6.55 -9.04 27.49
C ALA A 19 7.51 -10.23 27.72
N ARG A 20 7.89 -10.93 26.65
CA ARG A 20 8.77 -12.10 26.70
C ARG A 20 10.23 -11.70 26.91
N PRO A 21 11.05 -12.54 27.57
CA PRO A 21 12.49 -12.33 27.65
C PRO A 21 13.09 -12.17 26.25
N TRP A 22 14.07 -11.27 26.12
CA TRP A 22 14.70 -10.95 24.84
C TRP A 22 15.14 -12.20 24.07
N PHE A 23 15.80 -13.15 24.76
CA PHE A 23 16.34 -14.39 24.20
C PHE A 23 15.37 -15.58 24.20
N SER A 24 14.05 -15.34 24.29
CA SER A 24 13.07 -16.44 24.21
C SER A 24 13.02 -17.03 22.80
N PRO A 25 13.00 -18.36 22.62
CA PRO A 25 12.82 -19.00 21.31
C PRO A 25 11.45 -18.70 20.69
N HIS A 26 10.47 -18.23 21.48
CA HIS A 26 9.15 -17.79 21.00
C HIS A 26 9.08 -16.29 20.71
N ASN A 27 10.21 -15.58 20.72
CA ASN A 27 10.27 -14.19 20.30
C ASN A 27 10.26 -14.13 18.76
N ARG A 28 9.11 -13.74 18.18
CA ARG A 28 8.93 -13.68 16.72
C ARG A 28 9.96 -12.78 16.01
N PHE A 29 10.46 -11.75 16.69
CA PHE A 29 11.51 -10.89 16.14
C PHE A 29 12.83 -11.66 15.97
N LEU A 30 13.27 -12.38 17.01
CA LEU A 30 14.48 -13.21 16.93
C LEU A 30 14.32 -14.36 15.94
N GLN A 31 13.14 -15.00 15.91
CA GLN A 31 12.84 -16.03 14.90
C GLN A 31 12.99 -15.48 13.47
N GLY A 32 12.52 -14.25 13.23
CA GLY A 32 12.70 -13.56 11.96
C GLY A 32 14.17 -13.30 11.61
N ILE A 33 14.98 -12.83 12.56
CA ILE A 33 16.42 -12.63 12.36
C ILE A 33 17.10 -13.97 12.04
N VAL A 34 16.83 -15.03 12.81
CA VAL A 34 17.40 -16.35 12.57
C VAL A 34 17.03 -16.86 11.18
N LEU A 35 15.77 -16.75 10.77
CA LEU A 35 15.31 -17.14 9.44
C LEU A 35 16.04 -16.35 8.33
N GLN A 36 16.24 -15.05 8.52
CA GLN A 36 16.97 -14.22 7.57
C GLN A 36 18.45 -14.65 7.47
N MET A 37 19.11 -14.94 8.60
CA MET A 37 20.49 -15.44 8.60
C MET A 37 20.60 -16.81 7.94
N VAL A 38 19.63 -17.70 8.16
CA VAL A 38 19.56 -19.00 7.48
C VAL A 38 19.41 -18.83 5.97
N LEU A 39 18.57 -17.90 5.52
CA LEU A 39 18.39 -17.61 4.09
C LEU A 39 19.69 -17.10 3.45
N VAL A 40 20.39 -16.17 4.11
CA VAL A 40 21.69 -15.67 3.63
C VAL A 40 22.73 -16.80 3.61
N GLY A 41 22.77 -17.64 4.65
CA GLY A 41 23.65 -18.81 4.71
C GLY A 41 23.38 -19.80 3.57
N LEU A 42 22.10 -20.04 3.24
CA LEU A 42 21.70 -20.91 2.13
C LEU A 42 22.16 -20.33 0.77
N VAL A 43 22.01 -19.02 0.56
CA VAL A 43 22.50 -18.35 -0.65
C VAL A 43 24.02 -18.53 -0.80
N VAL A 44 24.78 -18.34 0.28
CA VAL A 44 26.24 -18.55 0.26
C VAL A 44 26.59 -20.02 0.02
N ALA A 45 25.86 -20.96 0.60
CA ALA A 45 26.10 -22.39 0.42
C ALA A 45 25.84 -22.84 -1.04
N LEU A 46 24.83 -22.28 -1.71
CA LEU A 46 24.45 -22.67 -3.07
C LEU A 46 25.24 -21.93 -4.16
N ALA A 47 25.51 -20.65 -3.97
CA ALA A 47 26.09 -19.78 -5.00
C ALA A 47 27.47 -19.22 -4.62
N GLY A 48 28.00 -19.55 -3.43
CA GLY A 48 29.25 -19.00 -2.93
C GLY A 48 29.16 -17.50 -2.61
N PRO A 49 30.30 -16.80 -2.51
CA PRO A 49 30.34 -15.37 -2.21
C PRO A 49 29.63 -14.48 -3.25
N SER A 50 29.57 -14.90 -4.52
CA SER A 50 28.83 -14.16 -5.56
C SER A 50 27.32 -14.15 -5.30
N GLY A 51 26.79 -15.16 -4.60
CA GLY A 51 25.41 -15.19 -4.13
C GLY A 51 25.06 -14.01 -3.23
N ILE A 52 26.01 -13.53 -2.40
CA ILE A 52 25.81 -12.34 -1.54
C ILE A 52 25.59 -11.10 -2.40
N VAL A 53 26.37 -10.95 -3.48
CA VAL A 53 26.25 -9.81 -4.40
C VAL A 53 24.89 -9.83 -5.10
N ALA A 54 24.49 -10.98 -5.63
CA ALA A 54 23.17 -11.14 -6.26
C ALA A 54 22.02 -10.84 -5.28
N PHE A 55 22.12 -11.37 -4.05
CA PHE A 55 21.15 -11.12 -2.99
C PHE A 55 21.06 -9.63 -2.63
N ALA A 56 22.20 -8.94 -2.52
CA ALA A 56 22.24 -7.50 -2.23
C ALA A 56 21.60 -6.68 -3.36
N ILE A 57 21.86 -7.03 -4.63
CA ILE A 57 21.22 -6.37 -5.78
C ILE A 57 19.70 -6.57 -5.74
N THR A 58 19.23 -7.81 -5.54
CA THR A 58 17.80 -8.10 -5.43
C THR A 58 17.15 -7.36 -4.26
N ALA A 59 17.82 -7.29 -3.10
CA ALA A 59 17.35 -6.53 -1.95
C ALA A 59 17.24 -5.03 -2.27
N GLY A 60 18.23 -4.45 -2.95
CA GLY A 60 18.21 -3.06 -3.41
C GLY A 60 17.05 -2.77 -4.37
N ILE A 61 16.83 -3.64 -5.36
CA ILE A 61 15.69 -3.55 -6.27
C ILE A 61 14.38 -3.59 -5.49
N ASN A 62 14.25 -4.51 -4.53
CA ASN A 62 13.05 -4.64 -3.71
C ASN A 62 12.77 -3.39 -2.86
N VAL A 63 13.82 -2.75 -2.31
CA VAL A 63 13.68 -1.46 -1.61
C VAL A 63 13.11 -0.41 -2.56
N VAL A 64 13.65 -0.27 -3.76
CA VAL A 64 13.14 0.70 -4.75
C VAL A 64 11.68 0.41 -5.11
N VAL A 65 11.30 -0.85 -5.30
CA VAL A 65 9.91 -1.23 -5.62
C VAL A 65 8.95 -0.89 -4.49
N ILE A 66 9.32 -1.17 -3.23
CA ILE A 66 8.49 -0.86 -2.07
C ILE A 66 8.37 0.66 -1.89
N GLU A 67 9.47 1.40 -1.97
CA GLU A 67 9.46 2.85 -1.81
C GLU A 67 8.72 3.56 -2.95
N ALA A 68 8.84 3.07 -4.19
CA ALA A 68 8.03 3.58 -5.30
C ALA A 68 6.53 3.33 -5.06
N GLY A 69 6.17 2.15 -4.54
CA GLY A 69 4.80 1.82 -4.12
C GLY A 69 4.29 2.76 -3.03
N ASN A 70 5.09 3.03 -2.00
CA ASN A 70 4.77 3.97 -0.93
C ASN A 70 4.59 5.39 -1.47
N TYR A 71 5.50 5.82 -2.35
CA TYR A 71 5.48 7.14 -2.98
C TYR A 71 4.17 7.33 -3.74
N ILE A 72 3.85 6.45 -4.69
CA ILE A 72 2.59 6.59 -5.45
C ILE A 72 1.36 6.39 -4.55
N GLY A 73 1.42 5.51 -3.56
CA GLY A 73 0.31 5.24 -2.65
C GLY A 73 -0.10 6.46 -1.82
N HIS A 74 0.83 7.40 -1.58
CA HIS A 74 0.62 8.55 -0.70
C HIS A 74 0.89 9.91 -1.36
N TYR A 75 1.23 9.95 -2.64
CA TYR A 75 1.63 11.18 -3.30
C TYR A 75 0.53 12.26 -3.27
N GLY A 76 0.90 13.46 -2.78
CA GLY A 76 0.10 14.68 -2.90
C GLY A 76 -1.19 14.73 -2.08
N LEU A 77 -1.53 13.67 -1.32
CA LEU A 77 -2.72 13.62 -0.47
C LEU A 77 -2.40 14.14 0.92
N VAL A 78 -3.31 14.93 1.48
CA VAL A 78 -3.16 15.50 2.84
C VAL A 78 -4.20 14.92 3.78
N ARG A 79 -3.85 14.92 5.06
CA ARG A 79 -4.74 14.54 6.16
C ARG A 79 -4.59 15.58 7.26
N ALA A 80 -5.71 16.05 7.79
CA ALA A 80 -5.69 16.96 8.93
C ALA A 80 -5.02 16.32 10.16
N PRO A 81 -4.10 17.03 10.86
CA PRO A 81 -3.45 16.53 12.06
C PRO A 81 -4.45 16.03 13.11
N GLY A 82 -4.15 14.89 13.75
CA GLY A 82 -5.01 14.30 14.77
C GLY A 82 -6.30 13.63 14.26
N ARG A 83 -6.64 13.73 12.97
CA ARG A 83 -7.82 13.04 12.39
C ARG A 83 -7.50 11.59 12.00
N PRO A 84 -8.48 10.65 12.09
CA PRO A 84 -8.26 9.26 11.70
C PRO A 84 -7.95 9.11 10.20
N VAL A 85 -7.27 8.02 9.83
CA VAL A 85 -7.05 7.67 8.41
C VAL A 85 -8.36 7.23 7.77
N ARG A 86 -8.67 7.80 6.60
CA ARG A 86 -9.84 7.51 5.77
C ARG A 86 -9.38 7.03 4.39
N PRO A 87 -10.26 6.36 3.61
CA PRO A 87 -9.90 5.82 2.31
C PRO A 87 -9.29 6.86 1.36
N ARG A 88 -9.81 8.08 1.40
CA ARG A 88 -9.30 9.24 0.66
C ARG A 88 -7.87 9.67 0.96
N HIS A 89 -7.18 9.15 1.98
CA HIS A 89 -5.79 9.53 2.29
C HIS A 89 -4.73 8.65 1.61
N SER A 90 -5.13 7.87 0.61
CA SER A 90 -4.24 6.92 -0.06
C SER A 90 -4.79 6.55 -1.43
N TRP A 91 -3.91 6.37 -2.41
CA TRP A 91 -4.26 5.97 -3.78
C TRP A 91 -4.38 4.46 -3.92
N ASN A 92 -5.34 3.99 -4.71
CA ASN A 92 -5.40 2.59 -5.16
C ASN A 92 -4.91 2.47 -6.60
N ALA A 93 -4.35 1.31 -6.95
CA ALA A 93 -3.99 0.97 -8.33
C ALA A 93 -4.43 -0.47 -8.68
N PRO A 94 -5.75 -0.76 -8.63
CA PRO A 94 -6.29 -2.12 -8.67
C PRO A 94 -6.35 -2.63 -10.11
N ARG A 95 -5.23 -3.11 -10.64
CA ARG A 95 -5.22 -3.90 -11.89
C ARG A 95 -4.91 -5.35 -11.58
N PHE A 96 -5.60 -6.27 -12.22
CA PHE A 96 -5.54 -7.72 -11.92
C PHE A 96 -4.12 -8.22 -11.77
N PHE A 97 -3.25 -8.01 -12.77
CA PHE A 97 -1.88 -8.51 -12.74
C PHE A 97 -1.06 -7.96 -11.55
N SER A 98 -1.03 -6.63 -11.38
CA SER A 98 -0.32 -6.01 -10.24
C SER A 98 -0.91 -6.42 -8.90
N THR A 99 -2.22 -6.56 -8.83
CA THR A 99 -2.93 -6.91 -7.60
C THR A 99 -2.66 -8.36 -7.23
N SER A 100 -2.64 -9.29 -8.18
CA SER A 100 -2.31 -10.69 -7.95
C SER A 100 -0.85 -10.87 -7.52
N MET A 101 0.10 -10.23 -8.21
CA MET A 101 1.53 -10.32 -7.86
C MET A 101 1.84 -9.69 -6.50
N MET A 102 1.17 -8.60 -6.16
CA MET A 102 1.36 -7.90 -4.90
C MET A 102 0.35 -8.31 -3.84
N VAL A 103 -0.32 -9.45 -4.02
CA VAL A 103 -1.19 -10.06 -3.00
C VAL A 103 -2.22 -9.06 -2.46
N ASN A 104 -2.98 -8.44 -3.37
CA ASN A 104 -3.99 -7.39 -3.15
C ASN A 104 -3.50 -6.09 -2.47
N LEU A 105 -2.20 -5.93 -2.19
CA LEU A 105 -1.65 -4.70 -1.59
C LEU A 105 -2.02 -3.40 -2.33
N PRO A 106 -2.16 -3.36 -3.68
CA PRO A 106 -2.62 -2.17 -4.42
C PRO A 106 -4.01 -1.64 -4.05
N ARG A 107 -4.78 -2.39 -3.24
CA ARG A 107 -6.02 -1.95 -2.57
C ARG A 107 -5.67 -1.17 -1.29
N HIS A 108 -4.79 -0.18 -1.48
CA HIS A 108 -4.01 0.51 -0.44
C HIS A 108 -4.90 1.19 0.60
N SER A 109 -6.02 1.77 0.18
CA SER A 109 -6.91 2.52 1.07
C SER A 109 -7.59 1.63 2.11
N HIS A 110 -8.00 0.43 1.72
CA HIS A 110 -8.58 -0.52 2.66
C HIS A 110 -7.49 -1.12 3.57
N HIS A 111 -6.29 -1.38 3.03
CA HIS A 111 -5.14 -1.78 3.85
C HIS A 111 -4.83 -0.74 4.94
N HIS A 112 -4.73 0.54 4.61
CA HIS A 112 -4.46 1.58 5.61
C HIS A 112 -5.62 1.84 6.57
N ARG A 113 -6.86 1.63 6.13
CA ARG A 113 -8.03 1.74 7.01
C ARG A 113 -8.10 0.58 8.01
N SER A 114 -7.71 -0.62 7.58
CA SER A 114 -7.88 -1.88 8.30
C SER A 114 -6.65 -2.78 8.12
N ALA A 115 -5.49 -2.34 8.62
CA ALA A 115 -4.20 -3.01 8.37
C ALA A 115 -4.11 -4.46 8.87
N GLY A 116 -4.98 -4.85 9.82
CA GLY A 116 -5.06 -6.21 10.34
C GLY A 116 -5.89 -7.18 9.50
N LYS A 117 -6.59 -6.70 8.44
CA LYS A 117 -7.37 -7.58 7.58
C LYS A 117 -6.47 -8.46 6.71
N PRO A 118 -6.87 -9.72 6.47
CA PRO A 118 -6.14 -10.56 5.55
C PRO A 118 -6.26 -10.05 4.11
N TYR A 119 -5.24 -10.35 3.31
CA TYR A 119 -5.11 -9.76 1.98
C TYR A 119 -6.24 -10.12 1.01
N TRP A 120 -6.85 -11.30 1.15
CA TRP A 120 -7.95 -11.74 0.28
C TRP A 120 -9.26 -10.98 0.52
N GLU A 121 -9.41 -10.33 1.69
CA GLU A 121 -10.59 -9.51 2.04
C GLU A 121 -10.42 -8.03 1.70
N LEU A 122 -9.24 -7.62 1.23
CA LEU A 122 -9.02 -6.22 0.83
C LEU A 122 -9.88 -5.90 -0.39
N THR A 123 -10.46 -4.71 -0.42
CA THR A 123 -11.35 -4.25 -1.50
C THR A 123 -11.04 -2.79 -1.83
N VAL A 124 -11.44 -2.33 -3.01
CA VAL A 124 -11.36 -0.90 -3.35
C VAL A 124 -12.59 -0.23 -2.73
N LEU A 125 -12.37 0.82 -1.95
CA LEU A 125 -13.43 1.57 -1.27
C LEU A 125 -13.90 2.71 -2.17
N GLU A 126 -15.19 3.06 -2.12
CA GLU A 126 -15.80 4.05 -3.03
C GLU A 126 -15.22 5.46 -2.85
N ASP A 127 -14.94 5.88 -1.62
CA ASP A 127 -14.37 7.19 -1.28
C ASP A 127 -12.84 7.23 -1.35
N ALA A 128 -12.25 6.50 -2.29
CA ALA A 128 -10.80 6.40 -2.42
C ALA A 128 -10.33 6.79 -3.83
N PRO A 129 -9.26 7.59 -3.95
CA PRO A 129 -8.73 7.94 -5.25
C PRO A 129 -8.05 6.72 -5.91
N VAL A 130 -8.13 6.64 -7.24
CA VAL A 130 -7.69 5.47 -8.02
C VAL A 130 -6.84 5.91 -9.22
N TYR A 131 -5.71 5.23 -9.42
CA TYR A 131 -4.87 5.40 -10.60
C TYR A 131 -5.41 4.67 -11.83
N PRO A 132 -5.09 5.15 -13.04
CA PRO A 132 -5.54 4.52 -14.29
C PRO A 132 -4.80 3.21 -14.58
N PHE A 133 -3.57 3.08 -14.09
CA PHE A 133 -2.71 1.91 -14.29
C PHE A 133 -2.42 1.20 -12.96
N GLY A 134 -1.84 0.00 -13.05
CA GLY A 134 -1.53 -0.83 -11.88
C GLY A 134 -0.28 -0.34 -11.17
N THR A 135 -0.10 -0.77 -9.91
CA THR A 135 1.02 -0.32 -9.07
C THR A 135 2.38 -0.45 -9.75
N ALA A 136 2.64 -1.54 -10.46
CA ALA A 136 3.91 -1.73 -11.16
C ALA A 136 4.14 -0.68 -12.26
N VAL A 137 3.12 -0.42 -13.09
CA VAL A 137 3.19 0.56 -14.17
C VAL A 137 3.28 1.98 -13.61
N MET A 138 2.46 2.31 -12.59
CA MET A 138 2.52 3.61 -11.94
C MET A 138 3.86 3.86 -11.24
N SER A 139 4.46 2.82 -10.63
CA SER A 139 5.78 2.92 -9.99
C SER A 139 6.87 3.18 -11.04
N ALA A 140 6.81 2.51 -12.19
CA ALA A 140 7.74 2.77 -13.30
C ALA A 140 7.55 4.19 -13.87
N ILE A 141 6.30 4.65 -14.03
CA ILE A 141 5.99 6.02 -14.47
C ILE A 141 6.51 7.06 -13.46
N ALA A 142 6.48 6.77 -12.16
CA ALA A 142 6.96 7.67 -11.12
C ALA A 142 8.47 7.98 -11.23
N LEU A 143 9.24 7.12 -11.91
CA LEU A 143 10.65 7.38 -12.22
C LEU A 143 10.84 8.48 -13.28
N PHE A 144 9.77 8.86 -14.00
CA PHE A 144 9.77 9.91 -15.01
C PHE A 144 8.79 11.03 -14.60
N PRO A 145 9.25 12.05 -13.85
CA PRO A 145 8.39 13.03 -13.21
C PRO A 145 7.41 13.75 -14.14
N SER A 146 7.84 14.07 -15.37
CA SER A 146 7.00 14.75 -16.36
C SER A 146 5.77 13.93 -16.76
N LEU A 147 5.91 12.60 -16.90
CA LEU A 147 4.79 11.71 -17.22
C LEU A 147 3.91 11.49 -15.99
N PHE A 148 4.53 11.31 -14.83
CA PHE A 148 3.81 11.12 -13.57
C PHE A 148 2.92 12.32 -13.25
N PHE A 149 3.43 13.55 -13.27
CA PHE A 149 2.63 14.73 -12.95
C PHE A 149 1.51 14.97 -13.96
N ARG A 150 1.70 14.66 -15.25
CA ARG A 150 0.60 14.72 -16.24
C ARG A 150 -0.56 13.80 -15.89
N ILE A 151 -0.30 12.65 -15.28
CA ILE A 151 -1.33 11.67 -14.89
C ILE A 151 -1.95 12.03 -13.53
N VAL A 152 -1.14 12.45 -12.57
CA VAL A 152 -1.56 12.60 -11.17
C VAL A 152 -2.18 13.97 -10.87
N GLU A 153 -1.70 15.05 -11.49
CA GLU A 153 -2.19 16.41 -11.19
C GLU A 153 -3.69 16.60 -11.43
N PRO A 154 -4.28 16.12 -12.55
CA PRO A 154 -5.73 16.24 -12.76
C PRO A 154 -6.55 15.46 -11.72
N ARG A 155 -6.01 14.34 -11.22
CA ARG A 155 -6.68 13.50 -10.22
C ARG A 155 -6.55 14.07 -8.82
N LEU A 156 -5.45 14.77 -8.55
CA LEU A 156 -5.29 15.53 -7.31
C LEU A 156 -6.27 16.71 -7.25
N ALA A 157 -6.53 17.37 -8.38
CA ALA A 157 -7.58 18.39 -8.47
C ALA A 157 -8.99 17.79 -8.23
N ASP A 158 -9.33 16.65 -8.86
CA ASP A 158 -10.60 15.94 -8.59
C ASP A 158 -10.73 15.54 -7.10
N TRP A 159 -9.63 15.13 -6.47
CA TRP A 159 -9.60 14.83 -5.05
C TRP A 159 -9.86 16.07 -4.17
N ASP A 160 -9.26 17.23 -4.49
CA ASP A 160 -9.45 18.49 -3.75
C ASP A 160 -10.93 18.94 -3.77
N GLU A 161 -11.59 18.75 -4.90
CA GLU A 161 -12.97 19.18 -5.11
C GLU A 161 -13.96 18.24 -4.42
N ARG A 162 -13.78 16.92 -4.60
CA ARG A 162 -14.80 15.94 -4.23
C ARG A 162 -14.55 15.21 -2.92
N LEU A 163 -13.29 14.95 -2.57
CA LEU A 163 -12.94 14.04 -1.47
C LEU A 163 -12.36 14.78 -0.26
N ALA A 164 -11.58 15.84 -0.47
CA ALA A 164 -10.97 16.61 0.60
C ALA A 164 -12.02 17.23 1.54
N SER A 165 -11.81 17.10 2.85
CA SER A 165 -12.60 17.84 3.84
C SER A 165 -12.18 19.31 3.94
N ASP A 166 -13.03 20.15 4.52
CA ASP A 166 -12.73 21.59 4.70
C ASP A 166 -11.43 21.83 5.47
N ASP A 167 -11.17 21.05 6.53
CA ASP A 167 -9.92 21.08 7.30
C ASP A 167 -8.70 20.80 6.40
N GLU A 168 -8.82 19.92 5.42
CA GLU A 168 -7.71 19.57 4.51
C GLU A 168 -7.56 20.57 3.38
N ARG A 169 -8.66 21.12 2.88
CA ARG A 169 -8.62 22.23 1.92
C ARG A 169 -7.95 23.46 2.53
N ALA A 170 -8.20 23.72 3.82
CA ALA A 170 -7.52 24.78 4.56
C ALA A 170 -5.99 24.55 4.65
N LEU A 171 -5.53 23.29 4.71
CA LEU A 171 -4.10 22.96 4.71
C LEU A 171 -3.42 23.17 3.35
N LEU A 172 -4.16 23.02 2.26
CA LEU A 172 -3.63 23.22 0.90
C LEU A 172 -3.45 24.71 0.56
N GLY A 173 -4.21 25.60 1.21
CA GLY A 173 -4.15 27.05 1.04
C GLY A 173 -4.71 27.56 -0.29
N LYS A 174 -4.27 27.00 -1.42
CA LYS A 174 -4.81 27.26 -2.76
C LYS A 174 -5.27 25.95 -3.41
N PRO A 175 -6.45 25.92 -4.06
CA PRO A 175 -6.87 24.75 -4.82
C PRO A 175 -5.88 24.47 -5.95
N ARG A 176 -5.56 23.20 -6.20
CA ARG A 176 -4.81 22.82 -7.40
C ARG A 176 -5.68 23.11 -8.62
N ARG A 177 -5.14 23.80 -9.63
CA ARG A 177 -5.85 24.00 -10.90
C ARG A 177 -5.88 22.67 -11.64
N ALA A 178 -7.06 22.21 -12.03
CA ALA A 178 -7.18 21.14 -12.99
C ALA A 178 -6.44 21.53 -14.28
N ALA A 179 -5.45 20.72 -14.68
CA ALA A 179 -4.90 20.83 -16.03
C ALA A 179 -6.01 20.47 -17.04
N PRO A 180 -6.00 21.02 -18.26
CA PRO A 180 -7.01 20.72 -19.27
C PRO A 180 -7.14 19.21 -19.46
N ASP A 181 -8.38 18.71 -19.48
CA ASP A 181 -8.73 17.30 -19.64
C ASP A 181 -8.07 16.72 -20.89
N THR A 182 -6.92 16.06 -20.71
CA THR A 182 -6.33 15.20 -21.75
C THR A 182 -7.01 13.84 -21.70
N GLY A 183 -8.30 13.83 -22.06
CA GLY A 183 -9.07 12.65 -22.42
C GLY A 183 -9.39 11.69 -21.27
N ARG A 184 -10.68 11.65 -20.92
CA ARG A 184 -11.39 10.43 -20.48
C ARG A 184 -10.97 9.24 -21.34
N THR A 185 -9.99 8.47 -20.87
CA THR A 185 -9.52 7.25 -21.55
C THR A 185 -9.61 6.08 -20.60
N GLY A 186 -10.45 5.09 -20.96
CA GLY A 186 -10.44 3.72 -20.44
C GLY A 186 -11.11 3.44 -19.08
N VAL A 187 -11.29 4.42 -18.20
CA VAL A 187 -11.72 4.19 -16.80
C VAL A 187 -13.18 3.70 -16.70
N ASP A 188 -14.07 4.16 -17.57
CA ASP A 188 -15.50 3.82 -17.51
C ASP A 188 -15.80 2.37 -17.93
N VAL A 189 -15.00 1.80 -18.83
CA VAL A 189 -15.17 0.42 -19.32
C VAL A 189 -14.71 -0.62 -18.28
N GLU A 190 -13.70 -0.27 -17.49
CA GLU A 190 -13.10 -1.22 -16.55
C GLU A 190 -13.74 -1.17 -15.15
N ALA A 191 -14.22 0.00 -14.72
CA ALA A 191 -15.10 0.11 -13.55
C ALA A 191 -16.42 -0.66 -13.78
N ALA A 192 -16.95 -0.70 -15.01
CA ALA A 192 -18.09 -1.54 -15.38
C ALA A 192 -17.75 -3.04 -15.31
N THR A 193 -16.54 -3.41 -15.71
CA THR A 193 -16.06 -4.81 -15.67
C THR A 193 -15.85 -5.29 -14.22
N GLN A 194 -15.34 -4.43 -13.34
CA GLN A 194 -15.16 -4.75 -11.92
C GLN A 194 -16.49 -4.83 -11.15
N ARG A 195 -17.47 -3.96 -11.46
CA ARG A 195 -18.85 -4.08 -10.93
C ARG A 195 -19.49 -5.42 -11.31
N ARG A 196 -19.26 -5.88 -12.55
CA ARG A 196 -19.78 -7.17 -13.06
C ARG A 196 -19.09 -8.39 -12.43
N ALA A 197 -17.84 -8.25 -11.99
CA ALA A 197 -17.13 -9.29 -11.25
C ALA A 197 -17.57 -9.36 -9.77
N ALA A 198 -17.88 -8.21 -9.16
CA ALA A 198 -18.37 -8.12 -7.78
C ALA A 198 -19.85 -8.54 -7.61
N SER A 199 -20.66 -8.47 -8.67
CA SER A 199 -22.07 -8.89 -8.66
C SER A 199 -22.29 -10.37 -8.98
N ARG A 200 -21.22 -11.15 -9.15
CA ARG A 200 -21.32 -12.58 -9.47
C ARG A 200 -21.57 -13.35 -8.16
N PRO A 201 -22.71 -14.04 -8.00
CA PRO A 201 -23.00 -14.79 -6.77
C PRO A 201 -21.95 -15.90 -6.58
N ALA A 202 -21.57 -16.15 -5.33
CA ALA A 202 -20.65 -17.22 -4.97
C ALA A 202 -21.21 -18.55 -5.49
N ALA A 203 -20.48 -19.19 -6.40
CA ALA A 203 -20.83 -20.52 -6.86
C ALA A 203 -20.59 -21.51 -5.72
N GLY A 204 -21.66 -22.03 -5.11
CA GLY A 204 -21.58 -23.17 -4.19
C GLY A 204 -22.53 -23.15 -3.01
N GLU A 205 -23.84 -23.17 -3.27
CA GLU A 205 -24.79 -23.87 -2.39
C GLU A 205 -25.68 -24.71 -3.31
N ALA A 206 -25.37 -26.01 -3.38
CA ALA A 206 -26.25 -26.99 -3.99
C ALA A 206 -27.32 -27.38 -2.95
N PRO A 207 -28.62 -27.39 -3.30
CA PRO A 207 -29.65 -27.87 -2.38
C PRO A 207 -29.57 -29.40 -2.23
N ALA A 208 -30.02 -29.84 -1.06
CA ALA A 208 -29.95 -31.19 -0.48
C ALA A 208 -30.42 -32.35 -1.37
#